data_AF-M2U4S3-F1
#
_entry.id   AF-M2U4S3-F1
#
_cell.length_a   1.000
_cell.length_b   1.000
_cell.length_c   1.000
_cell.angle_alpha   90.00
_cell.angle_beta   90.00
_cell.angle_gamma   90.00
#
_symmetry.space_group_name_H-M   'P 1'
#
loop_
_entity.id
_entity.type
_entity.pdbx_description
1 polymer ?
#
loop_
_entity_poly.entity_id
_entity_poly.type
_entity_poly.pdbx_seq_one_letter_code
_entity_poly.pdbx_strand_id
1 'polypeptide(L)'
;MTESTRNLRLYLREHTAADHAETDAAFGSLDLGSRAGYVRFLRAHEAALSALELARGALSWPQELPAPIDAAPLVRKDLAALDTQPSAALAPVRIDDPVGLTYVLAGSRFGNKLIRKSLERAEDSAVRAASSYVGSEDLDAYGRAFFSQLARFDGGDRRDAALQSAHTAFRTFQEAFNRP
;
A
#
# COMPACT_ATOMS: atom_id res chain seq x y z
N MET A 1 9.23 -7.19 -30.61
CA MET A 1 8.75 -7.23 -29.21
C MET A 1 9.16 -5.94 -28.54
N THR A 2 8.20 -5.10 -28.16
CA THR A 2 8.47 -3.81 -27.51
C THR A 2 8.88 -4.03 -26.05
N GLU A 3 9.74 -3.15 -25.52
CA GLU A 3 10.30 -3.19 -24.16
C GLU A 3 9.23 -3.20 -23.06
N SER A 4 8.04 -2.62 -23.33
CA SER A 4 6.87 -2.67 -22.44
C SER A 4 6.37 -4.10 -22.18
N THR A 5 6.53 -4.98 -23.18
CA THR A 5 6.13 -6.40 -23.10
C THR A 5 7.10 -7.26 -22.31
N ARG A 6 8.14 -6.70 -21.67
CA ARG A 6 9.08 -7.44 -20.80
C ARG A 6 9.22 -6.87 -19.38
N ASN A 7 8.39 -5.89 -19.05
CA ASN A 7 8.52 -5.15 -17.81
C ASN A 7 7.20 -5.20 -17.05
N LEU A 8 7.10 -6.12 -16.08
CA LEU A 8 5.89 -6.31 -15.28
C LEU A 8 5.49 -5.04 -14.54
N ARG A 9 6.46 -4.21 -14.11
CA ARG A 9 6.16 -2.92 -13.48
C ARG A 9 5.44 -1.96 -14.44
N LEU A 10 5.91 -1.82 -15.68
CA LEU A 10 5.27 -0.95 -16.67
C LEU A 10 3.89 -1.48 -17.05
N TYR A 11 3.77 -2.79 -17.25
CA TYR A 11 2.51 -3.47 -17.51
C TYR A 11 1.48 -3.19 -16.42
N LEU A 12 1.81 -3.45 -15.15
CA LEU A 12 0.92 -3.20 -14.02
C LEU A 12 0.56 -1.71 -13.91
N ARG A 13 1.52 -0.80 -14.07
CA ARG A 13 1.26 0.65 -14.02
C ARG A 13 0.27 1.11 -15.09
N GLU A 14 0.42 0.61 -16.31
CA GLU A 14 -0.47 0.95 -17.42
C GLU A 14 -1.89 0.43 -17.18
N HIS A 15 -2.02 -0.82 -16.73
CA HIS A 15 -3.32 -1.49 -16.62
C HIS A 15 -4.05 -1.20 -15.29
N THR A 16 -3.38 -0.64 -14.28
CA THR A 16 -3.99 -0.24 -13.00
C THR A 16 -4.08 1.28 -12.81
N ALA A 17 -3.85 2.06 -13.88
CA ALA A 17 -3.84 3.52 -13.81
C ALA A 17 -5.18 4.11 -13.32
N ALA A 18 -6.31 3.51 -13.72
CA ALA A 18 -7.63 3.93 -13.27
C ALA A 18 -7.85 3.67 -11.78
N ASP A 19 -7.51 2.48 -11.30
CA ASP A 19 -7.63 2.14 -9.87
C ASP A 19 -6.76 3.05 -9.01
N HIS A 20 -5.53 3.33 -9.47
CA HIS A 20 -4.61 4.24 -8.80
C HIS A 20 -5.20 5.65 -8.70
N ALA A 21 -5.77 6.18 -9.79
CA ALA A 21 -6.39 7.50 -9.80
C ALA A 21 -7.59 7.59 -8.84
N GLU A 22 -8.42 6.53 -8.79
CA GLU A 22 -9.57 6.46 -7.88
C GLU A 22 -9.13 6.39 -6.41
N THR A 23 -8.14 5.54 -6.09
CA THR A 23 -7.57 5.46 -4.74
C THR A 23 -6.92 6.78 -4.32
N ASP A 24 -6.14 7.42 -5.20
CA ASP A 24 -5.54 8.73 -4.93
C ASP A 24 -6.60 9.80 -4.68
N ALA A 25 -7.69 9.83 -5.45
CA ALA A 25 -8.77 10.78 -5.27
C ALA A 25 -9.49 10.57 -3.93
N ALA A 26 -9.76 9.31 -3.56
CA ALA A 26 -10.39 8.97 -2.29
C ALA A 26 -9.54 9.41 -1.10
N PHE A 27 -8.29 8.99 -1.01
CA PHE A 27 -7.40 9.36 0.10
C PHE A 27 -7.00 10.83 0.07
N GLY A 28 -6.90 11.45 -1.11
CA GLY A 28 -6.62 12.87 -1.29
C GLY A 28 -7.73 13.80 -0.80
N SER A 29 -8.94 13.28 -0.55
CA SER A 29 -10.04 14.03 0.08
C SER A 29 -9.84 14.25 1.58
N LEU A 30 -8.90 13.55 2.22
CA LEU A 30 -8.64 13.64 3.66
C LEU A 30 -7.77 14.85 3.98
N ASP A 31 -8.16 15.60 5.02
CA ASP A 31 -7.25 16.55 5.66
C ASP A 31 -6.31 15.81 6.62
N LEU A 32 -5.15 15.42 6.09
CA LEU A 32 -4.10 14.72 6.85
C LEU A 32 -3.37 15.61 7.86
N GLY A 33 -3.59 16.93 7.84
CA GLY A 33 -3.12 17.84 8.90
C GLY A 33 -4.03 17.80 10.14
N SER A 34 -5.27 17.33 9.99
CA SER A 34 -6.20 17.13 11.09
C SER A 34 -6.06 15.75 11.73
N ARG A 35 -6.31 15.66 13.03
CA ARG A 35 -6.37 14.36 13.73
C ARG A 35 -7.40 13.42 13.13
N ALA A 36 -8.59 13.93 12.80
CA ALA A 36 -9.68 13.11 12.27
C ALA A 36 -9.33 12.53 10.90
N GLY A 37 -8.81 13.35 9.98
CA GLY A 37 -8.38 12.89 8.66
C GLY A 37 -7.22 11.91 8.74
N TYR A 38 -6.23 12.15 9.62
CA TYR A 38 -5.11 11.23 9.76
C TYR A 38 -5.49 9.90 10.43
N VAL A 39 -6.36 9.91 11.44
CA VAL A 39 -6.90 8.67 12.02
C VAL A 39 -7.68 7.87 10.98
N ARG A 40 -8.49 8.53 10.15
CA ARG A 40 -9.22 7.87 9.05
C ARG A 40 -8.25 7.24 8.05
N PHE A 41 -7.21 7.97 7.66
CA PHE A 41 -6.14 7.46 6.80
C PHE A 41 -5.50 6.19 7.39
N LEU A 42 -5.06 6.24 8.66
CA LEU A 42 -4.39 5.12 9.32
C LEU A 42 -5.31 3.91 9.48
N ARG A 43 -6.58 4.09 9.86
CA ARG A 43 -7.53 2.98 10.00
C ARG A 43 -7.79 2.25 8.68
N ALA A 44 -7.98 3.01 7.60
CA ALA A 44 -8.16 2.42 6.28
C ALA A 44 -6.89 1.67 5.82
N HIS A 45 -5.71 2.25 6.05
CA HIS A 45 -4.45 1.59 5.72
C HIS A 45 -4.22 0.34 6.54
N GLU A 46 -4.47 0.38 7.86
CA GLU A 46 -4.31 -0.79 8.73
C GLU A 46 -5.18 -1.95 8.27
N ALA A 47 -6.47 -1.69 8.02
CA ALA A 47 -7.42 -2.72 7.61
C ALA A 47 -7.03 -3.35 6.26
N ALA A 48 -6.65 -2.53 5.28
CA ALA A 48 -6.22 -3.02 3.97
C ALA A 48 -4.90 -3.78 4.03
N LEU A 49 -3.88 -3.22 4.69
CA LEU A 49 -2.56 -3.83 4.84
C LEU A 49 -2.66 -5.17 5.58
N SER A 50 -3.34 -5.21 6.72
CA SER A 50 -3.50 -6.44 7.51
C SER A 50 -4.15 -7.56 6.68
N ALA A 51 -5.19 -7.26 5.90
CA ALA A 51 -5.86 -8.25 5.05
C ALA A 51 -4.96 -8.74 3.90
N LEU A 52 -4.26 -7.83 3.23
CA LEU A 52 -3.41 -8.15 2.07
C LEU A 52 -2.11 -8.85 2.48
N GLU A 53 -1.49 -8.46 3.59
CA GLU A 53 -0.29 -9.09 4.14
C GLU A 53 -0.59 -10.52 4.61
N LEU A 54 -1.75 -10.73 5.25
CA LEU A 54 -2.22 -12.08 5.60
C LEU A 54 -2.41 -12.97 4.36
N ALA A 55 -3.08 -12.45 3.32
CA ALA A 55 -3.27 -13.18 2.06
C ALA A 55 -1.93 -13.47 1.37
N ARG A 56 -0.98 -12.52 1.36
CA ARG A 56 0.37 -12.70 0.82
C ARG A 56 1.15 -13.80 1.55
N GLY A 57 1.02 -13.89 2.87
CA GLY A 57 1.73 -14.87 3.69
C GLY A 57 1.40 -16.33 3.34
N ALA A 58 0.27 -16.58 2.68
CA ALA A 58 -0.14 -17.92 2.24
C ALA A 58 0.40 -18.32 0.86
N LEU A 59 1.11 -17.44 0.17
CA LEU A 59 1.53 -17.63 -1.22
C LEU A 59 3.05 -17.79 -1.36
N SER A 60 3.48 -18.58 -2.34
CA SER A 60 4.91 -18.75 -2.65
C SER A 60 5.49 -17.49 -3.28
N TRP A 61 6.55 -16.95 -2.67
CA TRP A 61 7.24 -15.75 -3.13
C TRP A 61 8.34 -16.05 -4.17
N PRO A 62 8.46 -15.29 -5.27
CA PRO A 62 9.57 -15.43 -6.22
C PRO A 62 10.91 -15.06 -5.58
N GLN A 63 11.92 -15.93 -5.70
CA GLN A 63 13.24 -15.72 -5.07
C GLN A 63 14.02 -14.56 -5.69
N GLU A 64 13.66 -14.16 -6.90
CA GLU A 64 14.28 -13.07 -7.66
C GLU A 64 13.87 -11.69 -7.18
N LEU A 65 12.84 -11.60 -6.33
CA LEU A 65 12.32 -10.36 -5.75
C LEU A 65 12.71 -10.25 -4.27
N PRO A 66 12.91 -9.03 -3.73
CA PRO A 66 13.28 -8.91 -2.32
C PRO A 66 12.16 -9.48 -1.45
N ALA A 67 12.53 -10.14 -0.35
CA ALA A 67 11.56 -10.67 0.60
C ALA A 67 10.62 -9.53 1.07
N PRO A 68 9.30 -9.75 1.02
CA PRO A 68 8.34 -8.70 1.34
C PRO A 68 8.37 -8.40 2.85
N ILE A 69 8.12 -7.13 3.19
CA ILE A 69 8.02 -6.68 4.57
C ILE A 69 6.62 -6.13 4.87
N ASP A 70 6.19 -6.31 6.11
CA ASP A 70 4.86 -5.93 6.57
C ASP A 70 4.85 -4.49 7.10
N ALA A 71 3.85 -3.71 6.67
CA ALA A 71 3.65 -2.33 7.04
C ALA A 71 2.54 -2.15 8.08
N ALA A 72 1.56 -3.06 8.17
CA ALA A 72 0.48 -2.96 9.15
C ALA A 72 0.95 -2.77 10.60
N PRO A 73 2.06 -3.41 11.08
CA PRO A 73 2.57 -3.16 12.43
C PRO A 73 2.97 -1.70 12.69
N LEU A 74 3.49 -1.00 11.68
CA LEU A 74 3.87 0.41 11.82
C LEU A 74 2.64 1.32 11.87
N VAL A 75 1.59 0.99 11.10
CA VAL A 75 0.31 1.71 11.17
C VAL A 75 -0.35 1.52 12.53
N ARG A 76 -0.31 0.30 13.09
CA ARG A 76 -0.80 0.02 14.45
C ARG A 76 -0.04 0.80 15.52
N LYS A 77 1.28 0.98 15.35
CA LYS A 77 2.09 1.81 16.24
C LYS A 77 1.64 3.28 16.20
N ASP A 78 1.34 3.82 15.02
CA ASP A 78 0.86 5.20 14.87
C ASP A 78 -0.56 5.38 15.42
N LEU A 79 -1.45 4.41 15.21
CA LEU A 79 -2.78 4.40 15.83
C LEU A 79 -2.70 4.40 17.36
N ALA A 80 -1.82 3.57 17.93
CA ALA A 80 -1.59 3.53 19.37
C ALA A 80 -1.01 4.85 19.92
N ALA A 81 -0.10 5.50 19.18
CA ALA A 81 0.42 6.82 19.54
C ALA A 81 -0.66 7.94 19.52
N LEU A 82 -1.77 7.70 18.82
CA LEU A 82 -2.96 8.55 18.78
C LEU A 82 -4.08 8.04 19.71
N ASP A 83 -3.77 7.15 20.66
CA ASP A 83 -4.75 6.56 21.58
C ASP A 83 -5.99 6.00 20.86
N THR A 84 -5.80 5.49 19.66
CA THR A 84 -6.86 5.05 18.76
C THR A 84 -6.66 3.60 18.38
N GLN A 85 -7.77 2.86 18.26
CA GLN A 85 -7.74 1.46 17.83
C GLN A 85 -7.94 1.33 16.31
N PRO A 86 -7.40 0.26 15.71
CA PRO A 86 -7.76 -0.13 14.34
C PRO A 86 -9.26 -0.30 14.15
N SER A 87 -9.72 -0.20 12.90
CA SER A 87 -11.09 -0.56 12.54
C SER A 87 -11.30 -2.07 12.58
N ALA A 88 -12.56 -2.50 12.50
CA ALA A 88 -12.87 -3.91 12.33
C ALA A 88 -12.17 -4.48 11.08
N ALA A 89 -11.58 -5.67 11.23
CA ALA A 89 -10.87 -6.35 10.16
C ALA A 89 -11.73 -6.50 8.90
N LEU A 90 -11.09 -6.46 7.73
CA LEU A 90 -11.74 -6.81 6.47
C LEU A 90 -12.02 -8.32 6.42
N ALA A 91 -12.96 -8.71 5.57
CA ALA A 91 -13.11 -10.11 5.23
C ALA A 91 -11.82 -10.63 4.56
N PRO A 92 -11.48 -11.91 4.70
CA PRO A 92 -10.33 -12.48 4.02
C PRO A 92 -10.36 -12.22 2.52
N VAL A 93 -9.27 -11.68 1.98
CA VAL A 93 -9.13 -11.36 0.56
C VAL A 93 -8.49 -12.54 -0.16
N ARG A 94 -9.09 -12.96 -1.28
CA ARG A 94 -8.49 -13.95 -2.16
C ARG A 94 -7.52 -13.27 -3.13
N ILE A 95 -6.29 -13.77 -3.17
CA ILE A 95 -5.20 -13.29 -4.02
C ILE A 95 -4.63 -14.50 -4.74
N ASP A 96 -4.36 -14.37 -6.04
CA ASP A 96 -3.85 -15.45 -6.86
C ASP A 96 -2.34 -15.34 -7.14
N ASP A 97 -1.80 -14.12 -7.11
CA ASP A 97 -0.36 -13.86 -7.24
C ASP A 97 0.16 -12.84 -6.20
N PRO A 98 1.27 -13.14 -5.49
CA PRO A 98 1.79 -12.27 -4.44
C PRO A 98 2.53 -11.04 -4.96
N VAL A 99 3.03 -11.04 -6.20
CA VAL A 99 3.77 -9.92 -6.79
C VAL A 99 2.81 -8.78 -7.12
N GLY A 100 1.66 -9.11 -7.72
CA GLY A 100 0.61 -8.16 -8.05
C GLY A 100 0.09 -7.36 -6.85
N LEU A 101 -0.19 -8.03 -5.72
CA LEU A 101 -0.61 -7.33 -4.51
C LEU A 101 0.53 -6.48 -3.94
N THR A 102 1.78 -6.97 -3.99
CA THR A 102 2.93 -6.29 -3.40
C THR A 102 3.32 -5.07 -4.20
N TYR A 103 3.07 -5.08 -5.51
CA TYR A 103 3.13 -3.90 -6.35
C TYR A 103 2.28 -2.74 -5.78
N VAL A 104 1.06 -3.03 -5.36
CA VAL A 104 0.17 -2.02 -4.75
C VAL A 104 0.67 -1.64 -3.35
N LEU A 105 1.07 -2.60 -2.51
CA LEU A 105 1.57 -2.29 -1.17
C LEU A 105 2.84 -1.43 -1.19
N ALA A 106 3.81 -1.77 -2.04
CA ALA A 106 5.01 -0.97 -2.24
C ALA A 106 4.68 0.39 -2.85
N GLY A 107 3.67 0.46 -3.73
CA GLY A 107 3.16 1.67 -4.38
C GLY A 107 2.44 2.64 -3.44
N SER A 108 1.74 2.14 -2.42
CA SER A 108 0.90 2.91 -1.48
C SER A 108 1.64 4.04 -0.75
N ARG A 109 2.98 4.03 -0.80
CA ARG A 109 3.87 4.97 -0.11
C ARG A 109 4.53 5.98 -1.04
N PHE A 110 4.31 5.92 -2.36
CA PHE A 110 4.95 6.84 -3.32
C PHE A 110 4.41 8.29 -3.27
N GLY A 111 3.33 8.54 -2.52
CA GLY A 111 2.83 9.88 -2.14
C GLY A 111 3.36 10.43 -0.80
N ASN A 112 4.21 9.68 -0.07
CA ASN A 112 4.56 9.99 1.32
C ASN A 112 5.16 11.38 1.55
N LYS A 113 5.79 12.02 0.54
CA LYS A 113 6.31 13.38 0.70
C LYS A 113 5.20 14.39 1.02
N LEU A 114 4.05 14.29 0.36
CA LEU A 114 2.91 15.19 0.61
C LEU A 114 2.24 14.87 1.95
N ILE A 115 2.16 13.58 2.30
CA ILE A 115 1.62 13.13 3.58
C ILE A 115 2.50 13.63 4.74
N ARG A 116 3.83 13.41 4.67
CA ARG A 116 4.81 13.91 5.65
C ARG A 116 4.71 15.42 5.82
N LYS A 117 4.63 16.17 4.72
CA LYS A 117 4.46 17.64 4.76
C LYS A 117 3.14 18.07 5.41
N SER A 118 2.08 17.29 5.25
CA SER A 118 0.79 17.55 5.90
C SER A 118 0.89 17.30 7.41
N LEU A 119 1.55 16.20 7.81
CA LEU A 119 1.81 15.89 9.22
C LEU A 119 2.67 16.96 9.88
N GLU A 120 3.76 17.41 9.24
CA GLU A 120 4.63 18.48 9.76
C GLU A 120 3.85 19.78 10.07
N ARG A 121 2.76 20.03 9.33
CA ARG A 121 1.87 21.18 9.51
C ARG A 121 0.72 20.94 10.49
N ALA A 122 0.54 19.72 10.99
CA ALA A 122 -0.53 19.40 11.91
C ALA A 122 -0.34 20.15 13.24
N GLU A 123 -1.41 20.79 13.72
CA GLU A 123 -1.41 21.49 15.01
C GLU A 123 -1.21 20.50 16.16
N ASP A 124 -1.85 19.33 16.07
CA ASP A 124 -1.76 18.24 17.04
C ASP A 124 -0.34 17.62 17.02
N SER A 125 0.38 17.75 18.14
CA SER A 125 1.72 17.18 18.29
C SER A 125 1.73 15.65 18.26
N ALA A 126 0.66 14.98 18.66
CA ALA A 126 0.55 13.54 18.57
C ALA A 126 0.43 13.09 17.11
N VAL A 127 -0.31 13.84 16.28
CA VAL A 127 -0.38 13.62 14.82
C VAL A 127 1.00 13.78 14.18
N ARG A 128 1.75 14.82 14.56
CA ARG A 128 3.14 15.01 14.12
C ARG A 128 4.06 13.85 14.50
N ALA A 129 3.90 13.29 15.71
CA ALA A 129 4.74 12.23 16.23
C ALA A 129 4.37 10.83 15.70
N ALA A 130 3.12 10.62 15.27
CA ALA A 130 2.60 9.35 14.76
C ALA A 130 3.04 9.11 13.30
N SER A 131 4.35 9.04 13.07
CA SER A 131 4.96 8.97 11.74
C SER A 131 5.70 7.65 11.45
N SER A 132 5.50 6.59 12.24
CA SER A 132 6.21 5.32 12.08
C SER A 132 6.00 4.71 10.70
N TYR A 133 4.77 4.71 10.19
CA TYR A 133 4.43 4.15 8.89
C TYR A 133 4.88 5.04 7.74
N VAL A 134 4.44 6.30 7.71
CA VAL A 134 4.77 7.24 6.62
C VAL A 134 6.25 7.65 6.63
N GLY A 135 6.89 7.56 7.79
CA GLY A 135 8.28 7.90 8.08
C GLY A 135 9.29 6.78 7.83
N SER A 136 8.84 5.52 7.74
CA SER A 136 9.73 4.35 7.67
C SER A 136 10.67 4.38 6.46
N GLU A 137 11.97 4.44 6.74
CA GLU A 137 13.05 4.35 5.76
C GLU A 137 13.23 2.92 5.23
N ASP A 138 12.96 1.91 6.05
CA ASP A 138 13.03 0.50 5.66
C ASP A 138 12.00 0.17 4.57
N LEU A 139 10.76 0.62 4.75
CA LEU A 139 9.73 0.48 3.72
C LEU A 139 10.05 1.30 2.46
N ASP A 140 10.71 2.46 2.60
CA ASP A 140 11.16 3.26 1.44
C ASP A 140 12.28 2.55 0.67
N ALA A 141 13.24 1.95 1.39
CA ALA A 141 14.33 1.17 0.82
C ALA A 141 13.81 -0.10 0.14
N TYR A 142 12.89 -0.81 0.79
CA TYR A 142 12.22 -1.98 0.24
C TYR A 142 11.50 -1.64 -1.07
N GLY A 143 10.65 -0.59 -1.07
CA GLY A 143 9.91 -0.19 -2.27
C GLY A 143 10.84 0.12 -3.45
N ARG A 144 11.93 0.85 -3.21
CA ARG A 144 12.95 1.13 -4.25
C ARG A 144 13.58 -0.14 -4.80
N ALA A 145 13.99 -1.06 -3.92
CA ALA A 145 14.59 -2.33 -4.33
C ALA A 145 13.59 -3.20 -5.12
N PHE A 146 12.36 -3.32 -4.61
CA PHE A 146 11.28 -4.07 -5.24
C PHE A 146 10.96 -3.54 -6.63
N PHE A 147 10.73 -2.23 -6.79
CA PHE A 147 10.43 -1.64 -8.11
C PHE A 147 11.61 -1.67 -9.09
N SER A 148 12.84 -1.69 -8.60
CA SER A 148 14.04 -1.86 -9.42
C SER A 148 14.12 -3.29 -10.00
N GLN A 149 13.85 -4.30 -9.18
CA GLN A 149 13.85 -5.70 -9.61
C GLN A 149 12.61 -6.04 -10.46
N LEU A 150 11.42 -5.55 -10.07
CA LEU A 150 10.18 -5.73 -10.82
C LEU A 150 10.27 -5.14 -12.24
N ALA A 151 11.02 -4.06 -12.43
CA ALA A 151 11.25 -3.47 -13.75
C ALA A 151 12.06 -4.38 -14.69
N ARG A 152 12.80 -5.34 -14.14
CA ARG A 152 13.56 -6.34 -14.90
C ARG A 152 12.84 -7.69 -14.98
N PHE A 153 11.71 -7.80 -14.30
CA PHE A 153 10.93 -9.03 -14.21
C PHE A 153 9.88 -9.04 -15.32
N ASP A 154 9.96 -10.04 -16.20
CA ASP A 154 9.00 -10.19 -17.30
C ASP A 154 7.60 -10.56 -16.79
N GLY A 155 7.52 -11.36 -15.74
CA GLY A 155 6.27 -11.89 -15.21
C GLY A 155 5.79 -13.16 -15.92
N GLY A 156 6.09 -13.36 -17.21
CA GLY A 156 5.66 -14.53 -17.96
C GLY A 156 4.17 -14.85 -17.73
N ASP A 157 3.89 -16.11 -17.40
CA ASP A 157 2.54 -16.62 -17.13
C ASP A 157 1.87 -15.99 -15.90
N ARG A 158 2.61 -15.29 -15.04
CA ARG A 158 2.06 -14.61 -13.86
C ARG A 158 1.37 -13.30 -14.18
N ARG A 159 1.54 -12.73 -15.39
CA ARG A 159 1.07 -11.38 -15.71
C ARG A 159 -0.40 -11.15 -15.38
N ASP A 160 -1.27 -12.06 -15.81
CA ASP A 160 -2.71 -11.91 -15.63
C ASP A 160 -3.09 -12.07 -14.16
N ALA A 161 -2.52 -13.05 -13.47
CA ALA A 161 -2.74 -13.25 -12.03
C ALA A 161 -2.21 -12.06 -11.20
N ALA A 162 -1.04 -11.53 -11.55
CA ALA A 162 -0.46 -10.35 -10.92
C ALA A 162 -1.34 -9.11 -11.15
N LEU A 163 -1.86 -8.92 -12.36
CA LEU A 163 -2.78 -7.82 -12.65
C LEU A 163 -4.08 -7.96 -11.84
N GLN A 164 -4.68 -9.15 -11.81
CA GLN A 164 -5.89 -9.39 -11.03
C GLN A 164 -5.68 -9.20 -9.53
N SER A 165 -4.54 -9.64 -8.99
CA SER A 165 -4.14 -9.37 -7.61
C SER A 165 -3.96 -7.88 -7.34
N ALA A 166 -3.39 -7.11 -8.28
CA ALA A 166 -3.21 -5.67 -8.13
C ALA A 166 -4.57 -4.95 -8.09
N HIS A 167 -5.49 -5.24 -9.01
CA HIS A 167 -6.86 -4.72 -8.97
C HIS A 167 -7.56 -5.08 -7.65
N THR A 168 -7.37 -6.31 -7.17
CA THR A 168 -7.95 -6.74 -5.90
C THR A 168 -7.37 -5.96 -4.72
N ALA A 169 -6.06 -5.71 -4.70
CA ALA A 169 -5.43 -4.89 -3.67
C ALA A 169 -5.95 -3.44 -3.68
N PHE A 170 -6.09 -2.81 -4.84
CA PHE A 170 -6.70 -1.47 -4.93
C PHE A 170 -8.14 -1.45 -4.41
N ARG A 171 -8.98 -2.40 -4.83
CA ARG A 171 -10.36 -2.53 -4.32
C ARG A 171 -10.40 -2.72 -2.80
N THR A 172 -9.44 -3.46 -2.23
CA THR A 172 -9.33 -3.63 -0.78
C THR A 172 -9.03 -2.31 -0.06
N PHE A 173 -8.16 -1.45 -0.62
CA PHE A 173 -7.94 -0.11 -0.08
C PHE A 173 -9.18 0.78 -0.20
N GLN A 174 -9.91 0.70 -1.32
CA GLN A 174 -11.16 1.44 -1.51
C GLN A 174 -12.26 0.99 -0.53
N GLU A 175 -12.43 -0.33 -0.34
CA GLU A 175 -13.35 -0.88 0.65
C GLU A 175 -12.99 -0.37 2.05
N ALA A 176 -11.72 -0.45 2.43
CA ALA A 176 -11.25 0.02 3.73
C ALA A 176 -11.50 1.52 3.94
N PHE A 177 -11.30 2.34 2.90
CA PHE A 177 -11.57 3.77 2.94
C PHE A 177 -13.06 4.11 3.09
N ASN A 178 -13.94 3.31 2.49
CA ASN A 178 -15.38 3.54 2.50
C ASN A 178 -16.08 3.04 3.78
N ARG A 179 -15.36 2.37 4.68
CA ARG A 179 -15.92 1.97 5.98
C ARG A 179 -16.16 3.22 6.87
N PRO A 180 -17.29 3.26 7.60
CA PRO A 180 -17.59 4.33 8.55
C PRO A 180 -16.64 4.35 9.74
#